data_AF-A0A101K706-F1
#
_entry.id   AF-A0A101K706-F1
#
_cell.length_a   1.000
_cell.length_b   1.000
_cell.length_c   1.000
_cell.angle_alpha   90.00
_cell.angle_beta   90.00
_cell.angle_gamma   90.00
#
_symmetry.space_group_name_H-M   'P 1'
#
loop_
_entity.id
_entity.type
_entity.pdbx_description
1 polymer ?
#
loop_
_entity_poly.entity_id
_entity_poly.type
_entity_poly.pdbx_seq_one_letter_code
_entity_poly.pdbx_strand_id
1 'polypeptide(L)'
;MFAVIIYAYSRGIYSTRDIEYLCKGSQRAQYLLNSSNIPDYSTIARFLLKSNDIIYELFCQFVEKLFKLSEIPTETIYIDRTKIEAYANKYSFVWKKSTLKYKERLGLYNK
;
A
#
# COMPACT_ATOMS: atom_id res chain seq x y z
N MET A 1 7.82 -9.07 -12.01
CA MET A 1 7.19 -8.75 -10.70
C MET A 1 6.78 -7.28 -10.59
N PHE A 2 7.71 -6.32 -10.62
CA PHE A 2 7.39 -4.88 -10.48
C PHE A 2 6.28 -4.39 -11.42
N ALA A 3 6.32 -4.77 -12.70
CA ALA A 3 5.29 -4.40 -13.67
C ALA A 3 3.87 -4.86 -13.27
N VAL A 4 3.75 -6.04 -12.66
CA VAL A 4 2.48 -6.56 -12.14
C VAL A 4 2.00 -5.79 -10.92
N ILE A 5 2.92 -5.38 -10.04
CA ILE A 5 2.59 -4.58 -8.87
C ILE A 5 2.04 -3.21 -9.30
N ILE A 6 2.70 -2.54 -10.24
CA ILE A 6 2.21 -1.28 -10.82
C ILE A 6 0.84 -1.46 -11.48
N TYR A 7 0.66 -2.54 -12.25
CA TYR A 7 -0.62 -2.86 -12.87
C TYR A 7 -1.73 -3.17 -11.85
N ALA A 8 -1.41 -3.82 -10.74
CA ALA A 8 -2.38 -4.08 -9.68
C ALA A 8 -2.77 -2.79 -8.95
N TYR A 9 -1.79 -1.96 -8.60
CA TYR A 9 -2.00 -0.69 -7.90
C TYR A 9 -2.80 0.31 -8.73
N SER A 10 -2.58 0.36 -10.05
CA SER A 10 -3.40 1.20 -10.95
C SER A 10 -4.87 0.76 -11.01
N ARG A 11 -5.17 -0.48 -10.60
CA ARG A 11 -6.53 -1.02 -10.48
C ARG A 11 -7.09 -0.97 -9.06
N GLY A 12 -6.39 -0.34 -8.12
CA GLY A 12 -6.79 -0.27 -6.72
C GLY A 12 -6.60 -1.58 -5.94
N ILE A 13 -5.80 -2.52 -6.46
CA ILE A 13 -5.55 -3.82 -5.83
C ILE A 13 -4.22 -3.77 -5.08
N TYR A 14 -4.26 -3.64 -3.75
CA TYR A 14 -3.07 -3.42 -2.92
C TYR A 14 -2.66 -4.65 -2.08
N SER A 15 -3.61 -5.53 -1.76
CA SER A 15 -3.36 -6.74 -0.96
C SER A 15 -2.54 -7.74 -1.76
N THR A 16 -1.48 -8.30 -1.16
CA THR A 16 -0.63 -9.30 -1.84
C THR A 16 -1.39 -10.57 -2.22
N ARG A 17 -2.44 -10.93 -1.47
CA ARG A 17 -3.33 -12.05 -1.80
C ARG A 17 -4.22 -11.73 -3.01
N ASP A 18 -4.69 -10.50 -3.11
CA ASP A 18 -5.52 -10.08 -4.24
C ASP A 18 -4.66 -9.92 -5.50
N ILE A 19 -3.40 -9.52 -5.36
CA ILE A 19 -2.41 -9.53 -6.44
C ILE A 19 -2.12 -10.95 -6.90
N GLU A 20 -1.96 -11.92 -5.99
CA GLU A 20 -1.85 -13.34 -6.35
C GLU A 20 -3.08 -13.81 -7.13
N TYR A 21 -4.29 -13.48 -6.66
CA TYR A 21 -5.54 -13.80 -7.36
C TYR A 21 -5.59 -13.16 -8.75
N LEU A 22 -5.17 -11.90 -8.88
CA LEU A 22 -5.05 -11.20 -10.16
C LEU A 22 -4.10 -11.93 -11.12
N CYS A 23 -2.95 -12.40 -10.64
CA CYS A 23 -2.00 -13.18 -11.44
C CYS A 23 -2.58 -14.52 -11.92
N LYS A 24 -3.43 -15.15 -11.10
CA LYS A 24 -4.11 -16.41 -11.46
C LYS A 24 -5.20 -16.18 -12.52
N GLY A 25 -6.00 -15.12 -12.38
CA GLY A 25 -7.18 -14.90 -13.22
C GLY A 25 -6.99 -14.01 -14.45
N SER A 26 -5.96 -13.15 -14.48
CA SER A 26 -5.79 -12.15 -15.55
C SER A 26 -4.68 -12.51 -16.52
N GLN A 27 -5.03 -12.74 -17.79
CA GLN A 27 -4.06 -12.94 -18.85
C GLN A 27 -3.11 -11.75 -19.03
N ARG A 28 -3.57 -10.52 -18.74
CA ARG A 28 -2.71 -9.32 -18.75
C ARG A 28 -1.66 -9.38 -17.65
N ALA A 29 -2.03 -9.84 -16.46
CA ALA A 29 -1.08 -9.98 -15.35
C ALA A 29 -0.06 -11.11 -15.62
N GLN A 30 -0.50 -12.22 -16.22
CA GLN A 30 0.39 -13.31 -16.64
C GLN A 30 1.36 -12.87 -17.74
N TYR A 31 0.87 -12.09 -18.72
CA TYR A 31 1.73 -11.50 -19.74
C TYR A 31 2.81 -10.60 -19.13
N LEU A 32 2.43 -9.72 -18.19
CA LEU A 32 3.36 -8.81 -17.49
C LEU A 32 4.33 -9.55 -16.55
N LEU A 33 3.95 -10.71 -16.02
CA LEU A 33 4.85 -11.59 -15.26
C LEU A 33 5.97 -12.14 -16.13
N ASN A 34 5.69 -12.37 -17.43
CA ASN A 34 6.60 -13.01 -18.38
C ASN A 34 7.15 -14.36 -17.86
N SER A 35 6.32 -15.10 -17.11
CA SER A 35 6.68 -16.39 -16.53
C SER A 35 5.44 -17.27 -16.38
N SER A 36 5.60 -18.58 -16.61
CA SER A 36 4.54 -19.57 -16.36
C SER A 36 4.27 -19.79 -14.87
N ASN A 37 5.25 -19.51 -14.02
CA ASN A 37 5.12 -19.66 -12.57
C ASN A 37 4.43 -18.44 -11.97
N ILE A 38 3.23 -18.65 -11.44
CA ILE A 38 2.46 -17.63 -10.73
C ILE A 38 3.02 -17.51 -9.31
N PRO A 39 3.46 -16.30 -8.88
CA PRO A 39 3.96 -16.11 -7.52
C PRO A 39 2.83 -16.20 -6.51
N ASP A 40 3.11 -16.80 -5.36
CA ASP A 40 2.21 -16.76 -4.21
C ASP A 40 2.27 -15.39 -3.51
N TYR A 41 1.29 -15.11 -2.65
CA TYR A 41 1.25 -13.88 -1.85
C TYR A 41 2.53 -13.66 -1.03
N SER A 42 3.18 -14.75 -0.59
CA SER A 42 4.39 -14.70 0.23
C SER A 42 5.60 -14.22 -0.57
N THR A 43 5.72 -14.65 -1.83
CA THR A 43 6.76 -14.23 -2.78
C THR A 43 6.58 -12.77 -3.15
N ILE A 44 5.34 -12.34 -3.40
CA ILE A 44 5.02 -10.93 -3.68
C ILE A 44 5.40 -10.06 -2.47
N ALA A 45 5.01 -10.47 -1.26
CA ALA A 45 5.35 -9.75 -0.03
C ALA A 45 6.87 -9.66 0.18
N ARG A 46 7.59 -10.76 -0.04
CA ARG A 46 9.07 -10.80 0.11
C ARG A 46 9.76 -9.93 -0.92
N PHE A 47 9.25 -9.89 -2.17
CA PHE A 47 9.73 -8.98 -3.19
C PHE A 47 9.58 -7.53 -2.75
N LEU A 48 8.38 -7.12 -2.32
CA LEU A 48 8.12 -5.76 -1.83
C LEU A 48 9.02 -5.37 -0.66
N LEU A 49 9.18 -6.27 0.32
CA LEU A 49 10.04 -6.04 1.49
C LEU A 49 11.51 -5.85 1.07
N LYS A 50 12.01 -6.70 0.18
CA LYS A 50 13.41 -6.64 -0.29
C LYS A 50 13.66 -5.44 -1.21
N SER A 51 12.62 -4.98 -1.91
CA SER A 51 12.70 -3.84 -2.82
C SER A 51 12.38 -2.51 -2.14
N ASN A 52 12.11 -2.46 -0.84
CA ASN A 52 11.63 -1.26 -0.16
C ASN A 52 12.54 -0.03 -0.37
N ASP A 53 13.86 -0.24 -0.38
CA ASP A 53 14.83 0.85 -0.53
C ASP A 53 14.94 1.35 -1.99
N ILE A 54 14.57 0.52 -2.98
CA ILE A 54 14.72 0.83 -4.41
C ILE A 54 13.39 1.12 -5.12
N ILE A 55 12.26 0.75 -4.50
CA ILE A 55 10.96 0.78 -5.19
C ILE A 55 10.51 2.20 -5.48
N TYR A 56 10.91 3.16 -4.64
CA TYR A 56 10.68 4.58 -4.85
C TYR A 56 11.41 5.07 -6.11
N GLU A 57 12.71 4.81 -6.22
CA GLU A 57 13.51 5.20 -7.38
C GLU A 57 13.00 4.53 -8.67
N LEU A 58 12.63 3.25 -8.58
CA LEU A 58 12.07 2.52 -9.71
C LEU A 58 10.72 3.08 -10.17
N PHE A 59 9.90 3.57 -9.23
CA PHE A 59 8.66 4.27 -9.54
C PHE A 59 8.92 5.61 -10.23
N CYS A 60 9.90 6.40 -9.75
CA CYS A 60 10.30 7.64 -10.42
C CYS A 60 10.73 7.38 -11.88
N GLN A 61 11.58 6.36 -12.10
CA GLN A 61 12.00 5.96 -13.45
C GLN A 61 10.83 5.53 -14.34
N PHE A 62 9.82 4.86 -13.76
CA PHE A 62 8.61 4.49 -14.48
C PHE A 62 7.81 5.72 -14.92
N VAL A 63 7.62 6.70 -14.03
CA VAL A 63 6.93 7.96 -14.34
C VAL A 63 7.69 8.76 -15.40
N GLU A 64 9.02 8.86 -15.30
CA GLU A 64 9.85 9.53 -16.32
C GLU A 64 9.70 8.89 -17.71
N LYS A 65 9.59 7.56 -17.77
CA LYS A 65 9.32 6.86 -19.05
C LYS A 65 7.95 7.21 -19.61
N LEU A 66 6.92 7.30 -18.77
CA LEU A 66 5.59 7.70 -19.21
C LEU A 66 5.58 9.14 -19.75
N PHE A 67 6.31 10.06 -19.11
CA PHE A 67 6.48 11.42 -19.61
C PHE A 67 7.12 11.45 -21.01
N LYS A 68 8.17 10.64 -21.22
CA LYS A 68 8.85 10.57 -22.53
C LYS A 68 7.96 10.00 -23.64
N LEU A 69 6.97 9.18 -23.29
CA LEU A 69 6.02 8.60 -24.24
C LEU A 69 4.84 9.53 -24.55
N SER A 70 4.79 10.74 -23.98
CA SER A 70 3.67 11.69 -24.09
C SER A 70 2.32 11.10 -23.64
N GLU A 71 2.32 10.06 -22.81
CA GLU A 71 1.13 9.38 -22.30
C GLU A 71 0.51 10.09 -21.08
N ILE A 72 1.14 11.17 -20.60
CA ILE A 72 0.67 11.96 -19.45
C ILE A 72 0.52 13.43 -19.89
N PRO A 73 -0.70 13.99 -19.94
CA PRO A 73 -0.90 15.42 -20.16
C PRO A 73 -0.35 16.21 -18.95
N THR A 74 0.55 17.15 -19.20
CA THR A 74 1.21 17.98 -18.17
C THR A 74 0.49 19.29 -17.84
N GLU A 75 -0.61 19.57 -18.54
CA GLU A 75 -1.32 20.85 -18.45
C GLU A 75 -2.00 21.09 -17.10
N THR A 76 -2.34 20.03 -16.36
CA THR A 76 -3.02 20.15 -15.07
C THR A 76 -2.53 19.09 -14.08
N ILE A 77 -2.10 19.54 -12.89
CA ILE A 77 -1.62 18.69 -11.81
C ILE A 77 -2.64 18.71 -10.68
N TYR A 78 -3.13 17.53 -10.29
CA TYR A 78 -4.00 17.35 -9.13
C TYR A 78 -3.19 16.86 -7.93
N ILE A 79 -3.09 17.66 -6.88
CA ILE A 79 -2.41 17.30 -5.63
C ILE A 79 -3.48 17.08 -4.56
N ASP A 80 -3.85 15.82 -4.35
CA ASP A 80 -4.70 15.45 -3.22
C ASP A 80 -3.86 15.14 -1.99
N ARG A 81 -4.35 15.55 -0.81
CA ARG A 81 -3.66 15.29 0.46
C ARG A 81 -4.25 14.04 1.10
N THR A 82 -3.52 12.94 1.05
CA THR A 82 -3.87 11.75 1.81
C THR A 82 -3.49 11.92 3.28
N LYS A 83 -4.48 11.97 4.17
CA LYS A 83 -4.26 11.95 5.62
C LYS A 83 -3.93 10.52 6.07
N ILE A 84 -2.66 10.24 6.35
CA ILE A 84 -2.23 8.97 6.93
C ILE A 84 -2.31 9.10 8.45
N GLU A 85 -3.36 8.52 9.06
CA GLU A 85 -3.51 8.54 10.52
C GLU A 85 -2.56 7.52 11.15
N ALA A 86 -1.69 7.98 12.05
CA ALA A 86 -0.67 7.15 12.69
C ALA A 86 -1.24 6.04 13.60
N TYR A 87 -2.53 6.07 13.92
CA TYR A 87 -3.21 5.08 14.76
C TYR A 87 -4.72 5.09 14.47
N ALA A 88 -5.19 4.25 13.53
CA ALA A 88 -6.61 4.15 13.16
C ALA A 88 -7.43 3.31 14.16
N ASN A 89 -7.28 3.55 15.46
CA ASN A 89 -8.16 2.98 16.47
C ASN A 89 -9.49 3.73 16.45
N LYS A 90 -10.31 3.48 15.41
CA LYS A 90 -11.64 4.08 15.23
C LYS A 90 -12.64 3.70 16.35
N TYR A 91 -12.24 2.76 17.20
CA TYR A 91 -12.94 2.38 18.42
C TYR A 91 -12.08 2.73 19.64
N SER A 92 -12.19 3.96 20.14
CA SER A 92 -11.71 4.33 21.47
C SER A 92 -12.74 3.92 22.54
N PHE A 93 -13.20 2.67 22.52
CA PHE A 93 -13.93 2.13 23.67
C PHE A 93 -12.94 1.91 24.81
N VAL A 94 -12.69 2.98 25.56
CA VAL A 94 -11.91 2.92 26.78
C VAL A 94 -12.84 2.42 27.88
N TRP A 95 -12.57 1.23 28.40
CA TRP A 95 -13.32 0.68 29.53
C TRP A 95 -13.25 1.61 30.73
N LYS A 96 -14.39 2.20 31.13
CA LYS A 96 -14.52 3.15 32.25
C LYS A 96 -13.78 2.68 33.52
N LYS A 97 -13.83 1.38 33.82
CA LYS A 97 -13.12 0.77 34.95
C LYS A 97 -11.59 0.93 34.85
N SER A 98 -11.02 0.71 33.68
CA SER A 98 -9.57 0.87 33.45
C SER A 98 -9.16 2.34 33.56
N THR A 99 -9.98 3.24 33.02
CA THR A 99 -9.73 4.69 33.08
C THR A 99 -9.81 5.23 34.51
N LEU A 100 -10.77 4.77 35.32
CA LEU A 100 -10.89 5.14 36.73
C LEU A 100 -9.69 4.66 37.55
N LYS A 101 -9.32 3.38 37.41
CA LYS A 101 -8.14 2.81 38.09
C LYS A 101 -6.85 3.56 37.73
N TYR A 102 -6.70 3.95 36.46
CA TYR A 102 -5.55 4.72 36.01
C TYR A 102 -5.55 6.16 36.55
N LYS A 103 -6.71 6.83 36.60
CA LYS A 103 -6.88 8.17 37.19
C LYS A 103 -6.59 8.20 38.69
N GLU A 104 -7.04 7.18 39.43
CA GLU A 104 -6.71 7.02 40.86
C GLU A 104 -5.20 6.87 41.06
N ARG A 105 -4.55 6.03 40.25
CA ARG A 105 -3.09 5.82 40.32
C ARG A 105 -2.29 7.10 40.00
N LEU A 106 -2.84 8.00 39.19
CA LEU A 106 -2.24 9.30 38.87
C LEU A 106 -2.58 10.40 39.89
N GLY A 107 -3.39 10.12 40.93
CA GLY A 107 -3.72 11.10 41.98
C GLY A 107 -4.65 12.23 41.53
N LEU A 108 -5.33 12.10 40.39
CA LEU A 108 -6.16 13.16 39.80
C LEU A 108 -7.58 13.26 40.40
N TYR A 109 -7.85 12.60 41.53
CA TYR A 109 -9.19 12.50 42.12
C TYR A 109 -9.46 13.49 43.27
N ASN A 110 -8.52 14.38 43.58
CA ASN A 110 -8.63 15.35 44.68
C ASN A 110 -8.60 16.81 44.18
N LYS A 111 -9.50 17.16 43.25
CA LYS A 111 -9.83 18.55 42.94
C LYS A 111 -11.31 18.68 42.62
#